data_AF-A0A957YY63-F1
#
_entry.id   AF-A0A957YY63-F1
#
_cell.length_a   1.000
_cell.length_b   1.000
_cell.length_c   1.000
_cell.angle_alpha   90.00
_cell.angle_beta   90.00
_cell.angle_gamma   90.00
#
_symmetry.space_group_name_H-M   'P 1'
#
loop_
_entity.id
_entity.type
_entity.pdbx_description
1 polymer ?
#
loop_
_entity_poly.entity_id
_entity_poly.type
_entity_poly.pdbx_seq_one_letter_code
_entity_poly.pdbx_strand_id
1 'polypeptide(L)'
;ADRGYTQSHQAIANVRAFGGGLDVAHKLAEANLITNKNLIPGDTPADWDRPSGLRIGTIEVTRLGLMEADMATIADFFQRVLVDGEDTAAIRRDVEAFRLPLQNFYYNFDNGWPATLAK
;
A
#
# COMPACT_ATOMS: atom_id res chain seq x y z
N ALA A 1 10.95 -15.07 -10.23
CA ALA A 1 9.86 -14.32 -9.56
C ALA A 1 9.05 -15.23 -8.63
N ASP A 2 9.62 -16.38 -8.23
CA ASP A 2 8.87 -17.56 -7.80
C ASP A 2 8.93 -17.78 -6.29
N ARG A 3 9.45 -16.77 -5.57
CA ARG A 3 9.64 -16.84 -4.12
C ARG A 3 8.37 -16.46 -3.35
N GLY A 4 7.45 -15.71 -3.96
CA GLY A 4 6.23 -15.22 -3.30
C GLY A 4 6.46 -14.12 -2.25
N TYR A 5 7.70 -13.64 -2.07
CA TYR A 5 8.05 -12.57 -1.14
C TYR A 5 9.11 -11.63 -1.72
N THR A 6 9.31 -10.49 -1.06
CA THR A 6 10.34 -9.50 -1.37
C THR A 6 11.45 -9.52 -0.31
N GLN A 7 12.67 -9.12 -0.70
CA GLN A 7 13.79 -8.87 0.23
C GLN A 7 14.12 -7.37 0.31
N SER A 8 13.19 -6.52 -0.12
CA SER A 8 13.31 -5.06 -0.07
C SER A 8 12.04 -4.46 0.51
N HIS A 9 12.01 -3.14 0.62
CA HIS A 9 10.82 -2.38 1.05
C HIS A 9 9.68 -2.37 0.01
N GLN A 10 9.89 -2.94 -1.18
CA GLN A 10 8.92 -2.91 -2.27
C GLN A 10 8.21 -4.25 -2.41
N ALA A 11 6.88 -4.19 -2.46
CA ALA A 11 6.02 -5.27 -2.93
C ALA A 11 5.45 -4.89 -4.31
N ILE A 12 5.40 -5.86 -5.23
CA ILE A 12 4.83 -5.68 -6.57
C ILE A 12 3.70 -6.69 -6.73
N ALA A 13 2.52 -6.22 -7.09
CA ALA A 13 1.35 -7.04 -7.34
C ALA A 13 0.94 -6.94 -8.81
N ASN A 14 0.63 -8.08 -9.43
CA ASN A 14 -0.08 -8.11 -10.71
C ASN A 14 -1.57 -7.92 -10.44
N VAL A 15 -2.12 -6.81 -10.90
CA VAL A 15 -3.51 -6.41 -10.66
C VAL A 15 -4.35 -6.39 -11.95
N ARG A 16 -3.90 -7.10 -13.00
CA ARG A 16 -4.62 -7.18 -14.28
C ARG A 16 -6.07 -7.62 -14.12
N ALA A 17 -6.31 -8.60 -13.25
CA ALA A 17 -7.65 -9.13 -12.97
C ALA A 17 -8.57 -8.13 -12.26
N PHE A 18 -8.02 -7.09 -11.64
CA PHE A 18 -8.76 -6.05 -10.91
C PHE A 18 -8.95 -4.75 -11.71
N GLY A 19 -8.51 -4.71 -12.98
CA GLY A 19 -8.62 -3.54 -13.86
C GLY A 19 -7.28 -2.95 -14.32
N GLY A 20 -6.15 -3.49 -13.86
CA GLY A 20 -4.82 -3.00 -14.23
C GLY A 20 -4.33 -1.85 -13.34
N GLY A 21 -3.03 -1.57 -13.43
CA GLY A 21 -2.30 -0.73 -12.47
C GLY A 21 -2.77 0.72 -12.41
N LEU A 22 -3.18 1.32 -13.53
CA LEU A 22 -3.69 2.69 -13.54
C LEU A 22 -5.04 2.78 -12.81
N ASP A 23 -6.00 1.97 -13.22
CA ASP A 23 -7.37 2.05 -12.73
C ASP A 23 -7.44 1.62 -11.25
N VAL A 24 -6.67 0.58 -10.86
CA VAL A 24 -6.53 0.14 -9.47
C VAL A 24 -5.87 1.22 -8.60
N ALA A 25 -4.80 1.88 -9.07
CA ALA A 25 -4.17 2.96 -8.32
C ALA A 25 -5.13 4.13 -8.07
N HIS A 26 -5.94 4.52 -9.07
CA HIS A 26 -6.95 5.55 -8.90
C HIS A 26 -8.05 5.14 -7.91
N LYS A 27 -8.57 3.91 -8.03
CA LYS A 27 -9.60 3.40 -7.11
C LYS A 27 -9.10 3.35 -5.65
N LEU A 28 -7.86 2.90 -5.44
CA LEU A 28 -7.24 2.92 -4.11
C LEU A 28 -7.02 4.35 -3.59
N ALA A 29 -6.65 5.29 -4.48
CA ALA A 29 -6.46 6.69 -4.10
C ALA A 29 -7.75 7.35 -3.61
N GLU A 30 -8.92 6.99 -4.16
CA GLU A 30 -10.23 7.45 -3.65
C GLU A 30 -10.47 7.02 -2.19
N ALA A 31 -9.90 5.87 -1.79
CA ALA A 31 -9.92 5.36 -0.43
C ALA A 31 -8.73 5.87 0.45
N ASN A 32 -7.98 6.88 0.00
CA ASN A 32 -6.75 7.38 0.63
C ASN A 32 -5.58 6.35 0.69
N LEU A 33 -5.60 5.30 -0.12
CA LEU A 33 -4.51 4.32 -0.24
C LEU A 33 -3.63 4.65 -1.46
N ILE A 34 -2.53 5.37 -1.23
CA ILE A 34 -1.68 5.87 -2.32
C ILE A 34 -0.64 4.84 -2.73
N THR A 35 -0.69 4.45 -4.01
CA THR A 35 0.21 3.46 -4.63
C THR A 35 0.67 3.94 -6.00
N ASN A 36 1.59 3.20 -6.63
CA ASN A 36 2.15 3.57 -7.93
C ASN A 36 1.86 2.49 -8.98
N LYS A 37 1.31 2.90 -10.14
CA LYS A 37 1.22 2.04 -11.34
C LYS A 37 2.63 1.72 -11.83
N ASN A 38 2.92 0.45 -12.12
CA ASN A 38 4.26 0.02 -12.50
C ASN A 38 4.20 -1.08 -13.56
N LEU A 39 5.02 -0.96 -14.61
CA LEU A 39 5.22 -2.03 -15.59
C LEU A 39 5.83 -3.26 -14.91
N ILE A 40 5.33 -4.45 -15.23
CA ILE A 40 5.86 -5.72 -14.69
C ILE A 40 6.30 -6.66 -15.82
N PRO A 41 7.16 -7.66 -15.54
CA PRO A 41 7.48 -8.69 -16.52
C PRO A 41 6.20 -9.36 -17.04
N GLY A 42 5.95 -9.23 -18.34
CA GLY A 42 4.72 -9.67 -19.00
C GLY A 42 3.93 -8.54 -19.66
N ASP A 43 4.16 -7.29 -19.26
CA ASP A 43 3.65 -6.12 -19.98
C ASP A 43 4.43 -5.90 -21.29
N THR A 44 3.73 -5.39 -22.30
CA THR A 44 4.29 -5.04 -23.61
C THR A 44 4.55 -3.54 -23.72
N PRO A 45 5.31 -3.05 -24.73
CA PRO A 45 5.50 -1.61 -24.94
C PRO A 45 4.18 -0.82 -25.13
N ALA A 46 3.10 -1.48 -25.55
CA ALA A 46 1.78 -0.85 -25.68
C ALA A 46 1.13 -0.56 -24.32
N ASP A 47 1.51 -1.28 -23.26
CA ASP A 47 0.96 -1.14 -21.92
C ASP A 47 1.63 0.00 -21.11
N TRP A 48 2.45 0.83 -21.74
CA TRP A 48 3.25 1.87 -21.07
C TRP A 48 2.42 2.83 -20.20
N ASP A 49 1.20 3.18 -20.64
CA ASP A 49 0.31 4.07 -19.88
C ASP A 49 -0.63 3.30 -18.94
N ARG A 50 -1.02 2.07 -19.29
CA ARG A 50 -1.95 1.25 -18.49
C ARG A 50 -1.31 -0.10 -18.16
N PRO A 51 -0.27 -0.12 -17.30
CA PRO A 51 0.46 -1.34 -16.99
C PRO A 51 -0.40 -2.30 -16.17
N SER A 52 -0.01 -3.58 -16.07
CA SER A 52 -0.74 -4.54 -15.25
C SER A 52 -0.31 -4.58 -13.78
N GLY A 53 0.79 -3.91 -13.43
CA GLY A 53 1.36 -3.97 -12.09
C GLY A 53 1.08 -2.77 -11.20
N LEU A 54 1.15 -3.04 -9.89
CA LEU A 54 1.08 -2.06 -8.82
C LEU A 54 2.30 -2.22 -7.90
N ARG A 55 2.99 -1.12 -7.58
CA ARG A 55 4.11 -1.09 -6.63
C ARG A 55 3.67 -0.45 -5.31
N ILE A 56 3.94 -1.16 -4.22
CA ILE A 56 3.61 -0.79 -2.84
C ILE A 56 4.93 -0.70 -2.06
N GLY A 57 5.09 0.33 -1.24
CA GLY A 57 6.28 0.54 -0.42
C GLY A 57 5.94 0.71 1.06
N THR A 58 6.78 0.15 1.94
CA THR A 58 6.55 0.22 3.40
C THR A 58 7.28 1.36 4.10
N ILE A 59 8.15 2.10 3.40
CA ILE A 59 9.07 3.08 4.00
C ILE A 59 8.33 4.11 4.87
N GLU A 60 7.29 4.75 4.33
CA GLU A 60 6.61 5.85 5.04
C GLU A 60 5.81 5.34 6.23
N VAL A 61 5.10 4.23 6.08
CA VAL A 61 4.35 3.63 7.19
C VAL A 61 5.29 3.13 8.29
N THR A 62 6.42 2.53 7.94
CA THR A 62 7.44 2.17 8.92
C THR A 62 7.96 3.42 9.62
N ARG A 63 8.24 4.52 8.91
CA ARG A 63 8.69 5.79 9.51
C ARG A 63 7.68 6.40 10.48
N LEU A 64 6.38 6.16 10.27
CA LEU A 64 5.29 6.53 11.19
C LEU A 64 5.14 5.57 12.38
N GLY A 65 5.97 4.53 12.47
CA GLY A 65 6.02 3.59 13.59
C GLY A 65 5.10 2.38 13.45
N LEU A 66 4.55 2.14 12.26
CA LEU A 66 3.77 0.91 12.00
C LEU A 66 4.71 -0.31 11.94
N MET A 67 4.21 -1.42 12.48
CA MET A 67 4.89 -2.71 12.58
C MET A 67 4.20 -3.78 11.71
N GLU A 68 4.68 -5.02 11.77
CA GLU A 68 4.18 -6.12 10.94
C GLU A 68 2.68 -6.39 11.16
N ALA A 69 2.20 -6.26 12.40
CA ALA A 69 0.78 -6.44 12.73
C ALA A 69 -0.11 -5.40 12.03
N ASP A 70 0.38 -4.16 11.88
CA ASP A 70 -0.36 -3.08 11.23
C ASP A 70 -0.46 -3.29 9.71
N MET A 71 0.49 -4.04 9.12
CA MET A 71 0.45 -4.36 7.69
C MET A 71 -0.74 -5.24 7.33
N ALA A 72 -1.23 -6.06 8.28
CA ALA A 72 -2.45 -6.85 8.09
C ALA A 72 -3.68 -5.94 7.95
N THR A 73 -3.78 -4.89 8.76
CA THR A 73 -4.83 -3.87 8.67
C THR A 73 -4.77 -3.12 7.34
N ILE A 74 -3.56 -2.76 6.88
CA ILE A 74 -3.40 -2.13 5.56
C ILE A 74 -3.86 -3.08 4.45
N ALA A 75 -3.49 -4.36 4.51
CA ALA A 75 -3.92 -5.35 3.52
C ALA A 75 -5.45 -5.56 3.50
N ASP A 76 -6.10 -5.50 4.66
CA ASP A 76 -7.56 -5.55 4.78
C ASP A 76 -8.23 -4.39 4.02
N PHE A 77 -7.72 -3.16 4.15
CA PHE A 77 -8.24 -2.03 3.35
C PHE A 77 -8.10 -2.27 1.84
N PHE A 78 -7.00 -2.86 1.37
CA PHE A 78 -6.85 -3.22 -0.04
C PHE A 78 -7.89 -4.27 -0.47
N GLN A 79 -8.12 -5.29 0.36
CA GLN A 79 -9.12 -6.32 0.11
C GLN A 79 -10.52 -5.71 -0.01
N ARG A 80 -10.90 -4.87 0.95
CA ARG A 80 -12.22 -4.20 0.97
C ARG A 80 -12.47 -3.39 -0.30
N VAL A 81 -11.45 -2.69 -0.81
CA VAL A 81 -11.54 -1.93 -2.07
C VAL A 81 -11.61 -2.83 -3.31
N LEU A 82 -10.73 -3.82 -3.41
CA LEU A 82 -10.48 -4.54 -4.67
C LEU A 82 -11.23 -5.85 -4.81
N VAL A 83 -11.46 -6.57 -3.72
CA VAL A 83 -12.11 -7.88 -3.69
C VAL A 83 -13.57 -7.73 -3.30
N ASP A 84 -13.84 -7.06 -2.17
CA ASP A 84 -15.19 -6.98 -1.63
C ASP A 84 -16.02 -5.88 -2.32
N GLY A 85 -15.35 -4.93 -2.98
CA GLY A 85 -15.99 -3.88 -3.76
C GLY A 85 -16.78 -2.89 -2.91
N GLU A 86 -16.39 -2.70 -1.66
CA GLU A 86 -17.02 -1.74 -0.74
C GLU A 86 -16.79 -0.29 -1.21
N ASP A 87 -17.71 0.60 -0.81
CA ASP A 87 -17.66 2.03 -1.12
C ASP A 87 -16.36 2.69 -0.64
N THR A 88 -15.62 3.30 -1.58
CA THR A 88 -14.33 3.94 -1.31
C THR A 88 -14.47 5.09 -0.32
N ALA A 89 -15.61 5.78 -0.25
CA ALA A 89 -15.85 6.85 0.72
C ALA A 89 -16.04 6.33 2.17
N ALA A 90 -16.54 5.11 2.36
CA ALA A 90 -16.57 4.47 3.67
C ALA A 90 -15.16 4.07 4.12
N ILE A 91 -14.43 3.36 3.25
CA ILE A 91 -13.06 2.91 3.53
C ILE A 91 -12.13 4.11 3.77
N ARG A 92 -12.31 5.20 3.02
CA ARG A 92 -11.56 6.45 3.21
C ARG A 92 -11.63 6.95 4.65
N ARG A 93 -12.81 6.89 5.28
CA ARG A 93 -13.01 7.32 6.68
C ARG A 93 -12.26 6.41 7.65
N ASP A 94 -12.26 5.11 7.40
CA ASP A 94 -11.54 4.13 8.23
C ASP A 94 -10.02 4.30 8.10
N VAL A 95 -9.52 4.53 6.88
CA VAL A 95 -8.11 4.81 6.59
C VAL A 95 -7.68 6.12 7.27
N GLU A 96 -8.53 7.15 7.26
CA GLU A 96 -8.28 8.40 7.99
C GLU A 96 -8.24 8.17 9.50
N ALA A 97 -9.19 7.43 10.06
CA ALA A 97 -9.22 7.09 11.48
C ALA A 97 -7.98 6.30 11.91
N PHE A 98 -7.47 5.42 11.04
CA PHE A 98 -6.25 4.65 11.27
C PHE A 98 -4.97 5.51 11.17
N ARG A 99 -4.87 6.38 10.16
CA ARG A 99 -3.64 7.15 9.90
C ARG A 99 -3.52 8.44 10.69
N LEU A 100 -4.61 9.19 10.88
CA LEU A 100 -4.55 10.54 11.48
C LEU A 100 -3.98 10.57 12.92
N PRO A 101 -4.14 9.55 13.77
CA PRO A 101 -3.47 9.51 15.07
C PRO A 101 -1.93 9.44 14.97
N LEU A 102 -1.39 8.98 13.84
CA LEU A 102 0.04 8.73 13.63
C LEU A 102 0.73 9.97 13.07
N GLN A 103 1.01 10.95 13.94
CA GLN A 103 1.66 12.21 13.56
C GLN A 103 3.16 12.26 13.85
N ASN A 104 3.69 11.28 14.59
CA ASN A 104 5.10 11.24 14.94
C ASN A 104 5.91 10.53 13.87
N PHE A 105 6.99 11.16 13.41
CA PHE A 105 8.03 10.47 12.68
C PHE A 105 9.00 9.84 13.67
N TYR A 106 9.35 8.57 13.48
CA TYR A 106 10.36 7.87 14.26
C TYR A 106 11.67 7.75 13.47
N TYR A 107 12.65 7.05 14.06
CA TYR A 107 14.00 6.83 13.51
C TYR A 107 14.75 8.14 13.24
N ASN A 108 14.54 9.12 14.12
CA ASN A 108 15.21 10.41 14.12
C ASN A 108 15.57 10.81 15.56
N PHE A 109 16.30 11.92 15.71
CA PHE A 109 16.80 12.39 17.00
C PHE A 109 15.72 12.89 17.95
N ASP A 110 14.58 13.37 17.44
CA ASP A 110 13.53 13.99 18.26
C ASP A 110 12.64 12.93 18.93
N ASN A 111 12.25 11.89 18.19
CA ASN A 111 11.31 10.87 18.66
C ASN A 111 11.94 9.48 18.87
N GLY A 112 13.20 9.28 18.47
CA GLY A 112 13.90 8.02 18.66
C GLY A 112 13.20 6.82 17.99
N TRP A 113 13.14 5.70 18.72
CA TRP A 113 12.51 4.45 18.28
C TRP A 113 11.04 4.41 18.69
N PRO A 114 10.14 3.82 17.88
CA PRO A 114 8.76 3.55 18.29
C PRO A 114 8.73 2.74 19.60
N ALA A 115 7.85 3.10 20.53
CA ALA A 115 7.71 2.40 21.81
C ALA A 115 7.36 0.91 21.64
N THR A 116 6.71 0.55 20.53
CA THR A 116 6.40 -0.83 20.15
C THR A 116 7.65 -1.69 19.86
N LEU A 117 8.81 -1.06 19.58
CA LEU A 117 10.10 -1.73 19.43
C LEU A 117 10.96 -1.68 20.71
N ALA A 118 10.57 -0.92 21.73
CA ALA A 118 11.27 -0.88 23.00
C ALA A 118 10.97 -2.18 23.78
N LYS A 119 11.71 -3.24 23.45
CA LYS A 119 11.89 -4.42 24.29
C LYS A 119 13.12 -4.24 25.17
#